data_AF-A0A0D6DUD6-F1
#
_entry.id   AF-A0A0D6DUD6-F1
#
_cell.length_a   1.000
_cell.length_b   1.000
_cell.length_c   1.000
_cell.angle_alpha   90.00
_cell.angle_beta   90.00
_cell.angle_gamma   90.00
#
_symmetry.space_group_name_H-M   'P 1'
#
loop_
_entity.id
_entity.type
_entity.pdbx_description
1 polymer ?
#
loop_
_entity_poly.entity_id
_entity_poly.type
_entity_poly.pdbx_seq_one_letter_code
_entity_poly.pdbx_strand_id
1 'polypeptide(L)'
;MNKTRKRLTLLTTTALLTALAILIPQVMPKIVIPPASFTLASHVPIMIAMLISPLAAVVVSLGSALGFLISGLPIEITFRAATHVIFALIGSTFLWRHKSYTHGVKFQIFNVVIALIHTLAEVAIVYLLLTVGFSHLAGRNLGSLLLILSIGGFVHSLIDFNIALFLARAINKVYPLDIFKDDLKK
;
A
#
# COMPACT_ATOMS: atom_id res chain seq x y z
N MET A 1 9.07 26.04 9.53
CA MET A 1 8.44 26.07 8.18
C MET A 1 7.06 26.72 8.30
N ASN A 2 6.76 27.74 7.50
CA ASN A 2 5.45 28.41 7.55
C ASN A 2 4.32 27.47 7.01
N LYS A 3 3.07 27.82 7.30
CA LYS A 3 1.89 27.00 6.97
C LYS A 3 1.76 26.73 5.46
N THR A 4 2.04 27.72 4.62
CA THR A 4 1.98 27.62 3.16
C THR A 4 2.98 26.61 2.63
N ARG A 5 4.25 26.68 3.06
CA ARG A 5 5.30 25.75 2.61
C ARG A 5 5.00 24.32 3.04
N LYS A 6 4.45 24.10 4.24
CA LYS A 6 3.96 22.76 4.68
C LYS A 6 2.91 22.19 3.74
N ARG A 7 1.91 22.99 3.35
CA ARG A 7 0.85 22.55 2.43
C ARG A 7 1.40 22.25 1.04
N LEU A 8 2.27 23.10 0.52
CA LEU A 8 2.92 22.89 -0.78
C LEU A 8 3.78 21.63 -0.79
N THR A 9 4.54 21.38 0.27
CA THR A 9 5.34 20.16 0.32
C THR A 9 4.46 18.92 0.43
N LEU A 10 3.40 18.94 1.25
CA LEU A 10 2.45 17.84 1.30
C LEU A 10 1.82 17.57 -0.07
N LEU A 11 1.39 18.61 -0.77
CA LEU A 11 0.78 18.50 -2.11
C LEU A 11 1.77 17.88 -3.11
N THR A 12 2.99 18.40 -3.18
CA THR A 12 4.01 17.94 -4.13
C THR A 12 4.51 16.54 -3.84
N THR A 13 4.72 16.18 -2.57
CA THR A 13 5.12 14.81 -2.22
C THR A 13 3.99 13.81 -2.48
N THR A 14 2.74 14.17 -2.17
CA THR A 14 1.58 13.32 -2.48
C THR A 14 1.44 13.13 -3.99
N ALA A 15 1.55 14.19 -4.78
CA ALA A 15 1.48 14.12 -6.25
C ALA A 15 2.58 13.22 -6.83
N LEU A 16 3.81 13.32 -6.34
CA LEU A 16 4.92 12.47 -6.77
C LEU A 16 4.68 11.00 -6.43
N LEU A 17 4.22 10.69 -5.22
CA LEU A 17 3.90 9.31 -4.83
C LEU A 17 2.71 8.76 -5.61
N THR A 18 1.70 9.58 -5.90
CA THR A 18 0.57 9.21 -6.74
C THR A 18 1.04 8.91 -8.16
N ALA A 19 1.92 9.74 -8.74
CA ALA A 19 2.48 9.49 -10.06
C ALA A 19 3.28 8.17 -10.10
N LEU A 20 4.09 7.89 -9.07
CA LEU A 20 4.79 6.60 -8.94
C LEU A 20 3.80 5.43 -8.83
N ALA A 21 2.75 5.56 -8.01
CA ALA A 21 1.73 4.52 -7.86
C ALA A 21 1.00 4.22 -9.17
N ILE A 22 0.74 5.24 -9.99
CA ILE A 22 0.15 5.08 -11.33
C ILE A 22 1.12 4.39 -12.30
N LEU A 23 2.41 4.76 -12.24
CA LEU A 23 3.45 4.29 -13.15
C LEU A 23 3.85 2.82 -12.88
N ILE A 24 3.93 2.40 -11.62
CA ILE A 24 4.48 1.09 -11.23
C ILE A 24 3.84 -0.09 -11.99
N PRO A 25 2.50 -0.23 -12.08
CA PRO A 25 1.88 -1.32 -12.84
C PRO A 25 2.26 -1.36 -14.34
N GLN A 26 2.74 -0.24 -14.89
CA GLN A 26 3.13 -0.12 -16.30
C GLN A 26 4.58 -0.58 -16.54
N VAL A 27 5.48 -0.30 -15.61
CA VAL A 27 6.94 -0.42 -15.85
C VAL A 27 7.62 -1.48 -14.98
N MET A 28 7.06 -1.82 -13.82
CA MET A 28 7.68 -2.78 -12.92
C MET A 28 7.43 -4.23 -13.38
N PRO A 29 8.39 -5.14 -13.12
CA PRO A 29 8.19 -6.55 -13.40
C PRO A 29 6.98 -7.07 -12.61
N LYS A 30 6.14 -7.84 -13.30
CA LYS A 30 4.90 -8.38 -12.75
C LYS A 30 4.70 -9.84 -13.17
N ILE A 31 4.27 -10.66 -12.22
CA ILE A 31 3.83 -12.03 -12.47
C ILE A 31 2.30 -12.03 -12.39
N VAL A 32 1.64 -12.28 -13.51
CA VAL A 32 0.18 -12.21 -13.63
C VAL A 32 -0.38 -13.62 -13.61
N ILE A 33 -1.18 -13.92 -12.59
CA ILE A 33 -1.83 -15.21 -12.39
C ILE A 33 -3.29 -14.94 -12.03
N PRO A 34 -4.15 -14.61 -13.00
CA PRO A 34 -5.52 -14.14 -12.72
C PRO A 34 -6.26 -15.12 -11.80
N PRO A 35 -7.01 -14.64 -10.79
CA PRO A 35 -7.29 -13.24 -10.42
C PRO A 35 -6.22 -12.53 -9.56
N ALA A 36 -5.05 -13.15 -9.38
CA ALA A 36 -3.90 -12.59 -8.68
C ALA A 36 -2.88 -11.94 -9.63
N SER A 37 -2.11 -11.00 -9.07
CA SER A 37 -0.93 -10.42 -9.73
C SER A 37 0.03 -9.96 -8.65
N PHE A 38 1.32 -10.20 -8.89
CA PHE A 38 2.43 -9.79 -8.04
C PHE A 38 3.27 -8.79 -8.80
N THR A 39 2.99 -7.50 -8.59
CA THR A 39 3.76 -6.40 -9.16
C THR A 39 4.79 -5.95 -8.13
N LEU A 40 6.06 -5.88 -8.51
CA LEU A 40 7.12 -5.52 -7.58
C LEU A 40 6.91 -4.08 -7.03
N ALA A 41 7.00 -3.94 -5.70
CA ALA A 41 6.96 -2.68 -4.96
C ALA A 41 5.66 -1.84 -5.13
N SER A 42 4.55 -2.43 -5.58
CA SER A 42 3.30 -1.68 -5.81
C SER A 42 2.71 -1.04 -4.56
N HIS A 43 2.97 -1.58 -3.37
CA HIS A 43 2.48 -0.98 -2.13
C HIS A 43 3.41 0.10 -1.57
N VAL A 44 4.68 0.13 -1.98
CA VAL A 44 5.71 1.00 -1.39
C VAL A 44 5.30 2.49 -1.42
N PRO A 45 4.81 3.08 -2.52
CA PRO A 45 4.37 4.46 -2.51
C PRO A 45 3.20 4.72 -1.56
N ILE A 46 2.26 3.78 -1.45
CA ILE A 46 1.11 3.87 -0.55
C ILE A 46 1.60 3.86 0.91
N MET A 47 2.50 2.94 1.26
CA MET A 47 3.06 2.80 2.60
C MET A 47 3.91 4.02 3.00
N ILE A 48 4.66 4.61 2.07
CA ILE A 48 5.34 5.90 2.29
C ILE A 48 4.31 7.01 2.53
N ALA A 49 3.22 7.05 1.75
CA ALA A 49 2.17 8.04 1.90
C ALA A 49 1.47 7.95 3.29
N MET A 50 1.32 6.75 3.84
CA MET A 50 0.83 6.54 5.21
C MET A 50 1.70 7.23 6.27
N LEU A 51 3.01 7.29 6.05
CA LEU A 51 3.96 7.99 6.91
C LEU A 51 3.91 9.52 6.72
N ILE A 52 3.32 10.01 5.63
CA ILE A 52 3.22 11.45 5.30
C ILE A 52 1.94 12.08 5.83
N SER A 53 0.77 11.48 5.59
CA SER A 53 -0.52 11.87 6.19
C SER A 53 -1.65 10.91 5.81
N PRO A 54 -2.76 10.85 6.56
CA PRO A 54 -3.92 10.04 6.16
C PRO A 54 -4.52 10.43 4.80
N LEU A 55 -4.59 11.73 4.49
CA LEU A 55 -5.10 12.20 3.21
C LEU A 55 -4.19 11.74 2.05
N ALA A 56 -2.87 11.85 2.22
CA ALA A 56 -1.92 11.36 1.21
C ALA A 56 -2.06 9.86 0.98
N ALA A 57 -2.22 9.06 2.04
CA ALA A 57 -2.40 7.61 1.94
C ALA A 57 -3.62 7.23 1.09
N VAL A 58 -4.75 7.93 1.28
CA VAL A 58 -5.97 7.73 0.47
C VAL A 58 -5.74 8.14 -0.99
N VAL A 59 -5.18 9.32 -1.24
CA VAL A 59 -4.96 9.81 -2.61
C VAL A 59 -3.99 8.92 -3.39
N VAL A 60 -2.93 8.44 -2.75
CA VAL A 60 -1.93 7.57 -3.41
C VAL A 60 -2.49 6.16 -3.64
N SER A 61 -3.29 5.61 -2.72
CA SER A 61 -3.95 4.31 -2.94
C SER A 61 -5.00 4.36 -4.05
N LEU A 62 -5.79 5.44 -4.14
CA LEU A 62 -6.67 5.67 -5.29
C LEU A 62 -5.88 5.82 -6.60
N GLY A 63 -4.73 6.50 -6.56
CA GLY A 63 -3.80 6.58 -7.68
C GLY A 63 -3.29 5.22 -8.13
N SER A 64 -2.93 4.34 -7.19
CA SER A 64 -2.54 2.96 -7.49
C SER A 64 -3.67 2.20 -8.20
N ALA A 65 -4.90 2.28 -7.69
CA ALA A 65 -6.06 1.65 -8.32
C ALA A 65 -6.29 2.15 -9.76
N LEU A 66 -6.16 3.47 -9.99
CA LEU A 66 -6.20 4.03 -11.35
C LEU A 66 -5.05 3.52 -12.23
N GLY A 67 -3.83 3.40 -11.67
CA GLY A 67 -2.68 2.82 -12.36
C GLY A 67 -2.93 1.39 -12.82
N PHE A 68 -3.50 0.55 -11.96
CA PHE A 68 -3.90 -0.82 -12.32
C PHE A 68 -5.02 -0.84 -13.35
N LEU A 69 -6.02 0.05 -13.24
CA LEU A 69 -7.10 0.18 -14.21
C LEU A 69 -6.60 0.43 -15.64
N ILE A 70 -5.62 1.33 -15.80
CA ILE A 70 -5.08 1.69 -17.12
C ILE A 70 -3.94 0.76 -17.58
N SER A 71 -3.57 -0.25 -16.79
CA SER A 71 -2.44 -1.16 -17.09
C SER A 71 -2.74 -2.29 -18.07
N GLY A 72 -3.99 -2.41 -18.52
CA GLY A 72 -4.46 -3.51 -19.36
C GLY A 72 -4.52 -4.87 -18.65
N LEU A 73 -4.32 -4.91 -17.33
CA LEU A 73 -4.50 -6.10 -16.52
C LEU A 73 -5.98 -6.44 -16.33
N PRO A 74 -6.32 -7.71 -16.07
CA PRO A 74 -7.67 -8.11 -15.71
C PRO A 74 -8.28 -7.24 -14.60
N ILE A 75 -9.55 -6.89 -14.76
CA ILE A 75 -10.25 -5.88 -13.95
C ILE A 75 -10.31 -6.25 -12.47
N GLU A 76 -10.31 -7.53 -12.13
CA GLU A 76 -10.26 -8.02 -10.75
C GLU A 76 -9.01 -7.53 -9.99
N ILE A 77 -7.89 -7.30 -10.69
CA ILE A 77 -6.65 -6.78 -10.08
C ILE A 77 -6.85 -5.30 -9.71
N THR A 78 -7.60 -4.54 -10.52
CA THR A 78 -7.99 -3.17 -10.21
C THR A 78 -8.85 -3.11 -8.96
N PHE A 79 -9.83 -4.01 -8.83
CA PHE A 79 -10.65 -4.08 -7.62
C PHE A 79 -9.83 -4.45 -6.39
N ARG A 80 -8.86 -5.36 -6.50
CA ARG A 80 -7.89 -5.62 -5.43
C ARG A 80 -7.11 -4.36 -5.05
N ALA A 81 -6.55 -3.65 -6.02
CA ALA A 81 -5.84 -2.39 -5.77
C ALA A 81 -6.73 -1.31 -5.12
N ALA A 82 -8.02 -1.27 -5.46
CA ALA A 82 -8.97 -0.35 -4.83
C ALA A 82 -9.17 -0.64 -3.32
N THR A 83 -9.03 -1.90 -2.89
CA THR A 83 -9.11 -2.23 -1.45
C THR A 83 -7.93 -1.68 -0.64
N HIS A 84 -6.82 -1.29 -1.29
CA HIS A 84 -5.65 -0.76 -0.60
C HIS A 84 -5.96 0.51 0.20
N VAL A 85 -6.99 1.26 -0.20
CA VAL A 85 -7.51 2.42 0.53
C VAL A 85 -7.87 2.05 1.98
N ILE A 86 -8.37 0.84 2.22
CA ILE A 86 -8.80 0.36 3.55
C ILE A 86 -7.61 0.32 4.51
N PHE A 87 -6.57 -0.46 4.18
CA PHE A 87 -5.40 -0.56 5.06
C PHE A 87 -4.63 0.76 5.11
N ALA A 88 -4.60 1.52 4.00
CA ALA A 88 -3.90 2.80 3.92
C ALA A 88 -4.51 3.81 4.88
N LEU A 89 -5.84 3.94 4.91
CA LEU A 89 -6.55 4.85 5.81
C LEU A 89 -6.43 4.41 7.27
N ILE A 90 -6.67 3.12 7.56
CA ILE A 90 -6.59 2.59 8.93
C ILE A 90 -5.17 2.75 9.48
N GLY A 91 -4.18 2.28 8.74
CA GLY A 91 -2.80 2.29 9.20
C GLY A 91 -2.20 3.69 9.29
N SER A 92 -2.49 4.59 8.34
CA SER A 92 -2.04 5.98 8.44
C SER A 92 -2.66 6.69 9.64
N THR A 93 -3.97 6.56 9.85
CA THR A 93 -4.65 7.18 11.00
C THR A 93 -4.08 6.65 12.33
N PHE A 94 -3.82 5.36 12.42
CA PHE A 94 -3.19 4.75 13.59
C PHE A 94 -1.77 5.28 13.83
N LEU A 95 -0.90 5.27 12.81
CA LEU A 95 0.48 5.75 12.92
C LEU A 95 0.55 7.22 13.34
N TRP A 96 -0.34 8.05 12.83
CA TRP A 96 -0.40 9.47 13.17
C TRP A 96 -0.91 9.74 14.60
N ARG A 97 -1.66 8.81 15.19
CA ARG A 97 -2.05 8.84 16.62
C ARG A 97 -0.99 8.19 17.52
N HIS A 98 -0.27 7.20 17.03
CA HIS A 98 0.68 6.39 17.79
C HIS A 98 2.05 6.30 17.11
N LYS A 99 2.75 7.44 16.99
CA LYS A 99 4.02 7.54 16.26
C LYS A 99 5.13 6.61 16.75
N SER A 100 5.06 6.12 17.99
CA SER A 100 6.00 5.11 18.51
C SER A 100 5.98 3.76 17.75
N TYR A 101 4.97 3.53 16.89
CA TYR A 101 4.87 2.36 16.02
C TYR A 101 5.63 2.53 14.70
N THR A 102 6.51 3.54 14.59
CA THR A 102 7.38 3.74 13.43
C THR A 102 8.81 3.20 13.64
N HIS A 103 9.07 2.54 14.77
CA HIS A 103 10.37 1.94 15.08
C HIS A 103 10.29 0.63 15.89
N GLY A 104 11.37 -0.15 15.80
CA GLY A 104 11.60 -1.34 16.61
C GLY A 104 10.51 -2.42 16.47
N VAL A 105 10.29 -3.15 17.57
CA VAL A 105 9.31 -4.24 17.65
C VAL A 105 7.87 -3.74 17.45
N LYS A 106 7.54 -2.54 17.94
CA LYS A 106 6.22 -1.93 17.77
C LYS A 106 5.86 -1.78 16.30
N PHE A 107 6.82 -1.32 15.47
CA PHE A 107 6.61 -1.26 14.03
C PHE A 107 6.32 -2.62 13.42
N GLN A 108 7.04 -3.68 13.81
CA GLN A 108 6.79 -5.01 13.25
C GLN A 108 5.42 -5.57 13.65
N ILE A 109 4.96 -5.33 14.89
CA ILE A 109 3.60 -5.67 15.33
C ILE A 109 2.57 -4.95 14.45
N PHE A 110 2.75 -3.65 14.25
CA PHE A 110 1.86 -2.87 13.39
C PHE A 110 1.88 -3.38 11.94
N ASN A 111 3.07 -3.68 11.41
CA ASN A 111 3.25 -4.19 10.05
C ASN A 111 2.49 -5.52 9.84
N VAL A 112 2.57 -6.44 10.81
CA VAL A 112 1.80 -7.70 10.78
C VAL A 112 0.30 -7.43 10.76
N VAL A 113 -0.20 -6.52 11.60
CA VAL A 113 -1.64 -6.17 11.61
C VAL A 113 -2.08 -5.57 10.27
N ILE A 114 -1.29 -4.67 9.68
CA ILE A 114 -1.60 -4.08 8.38
C ILE A 114 -1.55 -5.12 7.26
N ALA A 115 -0.57 -6.01 7.26
CA ALA A 115 -0.49 -7.10 6.30
C ALA A 115 -1.71 -8.05 6.38
N LEU A 116 -2.22 -8.32 7.59
CA LEU A 116 -3.46 -9.07 7.78
C LEU A 116 -4.67 -8.31 7.22
N ILE A 117 -4.83 -7.03 7.54
CA ILE A 117 -5.94 -6.22 7.01
C ILE A 117 -5.90 -6.15 5.48
N HIS A 118 -4.71 -5.94 4.91
CA HIS A 118 -4.48 -5.89 3.47
C HIS A 118 -4.91 -7.21 2.79
N THR A 119 -4.38 -8.34 3.25
CA THR A 119 -4.68 -9.64 2.66
C THR A 119 -6.14 -10.05 2.81
N LEU A 120 -6.74 -9.81 3.96
CA LEU A 120 -8.15 -10.08 4.20
C LEU A 120 -9.04 -9.26 3.26
N ALA A 121 -8.71 -7.98 3.03
CA ALA A 121 -9.45 -7.13 2.11
C ALA A 121 -9.33 -7.63 0.66
N GLU A 122 -8.14 -8.03 0.22
CA GLU A 122 -7.92 -8.59 -1.11
C GLU A 122 -8.64 -9.93 -1.31
N VAL A 123 -8.58 -10.81 -0.32
CA VAL A 123 -9.29 -12.10 -0.37
C VAL A 123 -10.80 -11.88 -0.39
N ALA A 124 -11.32 -10.96 0.43
CA ALA A 124 -12.75 -10.65 0.47
C ALA A 124 -13.26 -10.13 -0.87
N ILE A 125 -12.55 -9.20 -1.52
CA ILE A 125 -12.97 -8.68 -2.82
C ILE A 125 -12.85 -9.74 -3.92
N VAL A 126 -11.79 -10.56 -3.94
CA VAL A 126 -11.66 -11.63 -4.93
C VAL A 126 -12.76 -12.67 -4.74
N TYR A 127 -13.04 -13.08 -3.51
CA TYR A 127 -14.13 -13.99 -3.20
C TYR A 127 -15.47 -13.42 -3.66
N LEU A 128 -15.76 -12.15 -3.37
CA LEU A 128 -16.97 -11.47 -3.84
C LEU A 128 -17.07 -11.46 -5.37
N LEU A 129 -15.98 -11.13 -6.09
CA LEU A 129 -15.98 -11.12 -7.55
C LEU A 129 -16.21 -12.52 -8.15
N LEU A 130 -15.69 -13.56 -7.51
CA LEU A 130 -15.94 -14.95 -7.90
C LEU A 130 -17.40 -15.35 -7.66
N THR A 131 -18.01 -14.97 -6.52
CA THR A 131 -19.40 -15.36 -6.19
C THR A 131 -20.44 -14.64 -7.02
N VAL A 132 -20.21 -13.37 -7.37
CA VAL A 132 -21.12 -12.60 -8.24
C VAL A 132 -20.91 -12.86 -9.74
N GLY A 133 -19.96 -13.75 -10.09
CA GLY A 133 -19.69 -14.14 -11.48
C GLY A 133 -18.92 -13.10 -12.30
N PHE A 134 -18.31 -12.09 -11.67
CA PHE A 134 -17.52 -11.05 -12.33
C PHE A 134 -16.06 -11.47 -12.56
N SER A 135 -15.62 -12.57 -11.92
CA SER A 135 -14.31 -13.19 -12.12
C SER A 135 -14.45 -14.71 -12.18
N HIS A 136 -13.46 -15.38 -12.77
CA HIS A 136 -13.45 -16.83 -12.91
C HIS A 136 -12.11 -17.41 -12.47
N LEU A 137 -12.13 -18.66 -12.01
CA LEU A 137 -10.94 -19.36 -11.51
C LEU A 137 -9.91 -19.71 -12.60
N ALA A 138 -10.20 -19.45 -13.88
CA ALA A 138 -9.30 -19.70 -15.01
C ALA A 138 -8.63 -21.10 -14.99
N GLY A 139 -9.40 -22.13 -14.62
CA GLY A 139 -8.93 -23.52 -14.52
C GLY A 139 -8.15 -23.87 -13.23
N ARG A 140 -8.11 -22.97 -12.23
CA ARG A 140 -7.42 -23.17 -10.96
C ARG A 140 -8.35 -23.64 -9.85
N ASN A 141 -7.77 -24.34 -8.88
CA ASN A 141 -8.47 -24.70 -7.66
C ASN A 141 -8.59 -23.48 -6.74
N LEU A 142 -9.79 -23.21 -6.23
CA LEU A 142 -10.08 -22.11 -5.31
C LEU A 142 -9.10 -22.08 -4.11
N GLY A 143 -8.78 -23.24 -3.54
CA GLY A 143 -7.83 -23.34 -2.43
C GLY A 143 -6.42 -22.87 -2.78
N SER A 144 -5.92 -23.18 -3.98
CA SER A 144 -4.58 -22.74 -4.42
C SER A 144 -4.51 -21.23 -4.63
N LEU A 145 -5.59 -20.64 -5.16
CA LEU A 145 -5.70 -19.20 -5.35
C LEU A 145 -5.75 -18.47 -4.02
N LEU A 146 -6.60 -18.93 -3.09
CA LEU A 146 -6.71 -18.34 -1.76
C LEU A 146 -5.41 -18.44 -0.98
N LEU A 147 -4.67 -19.56 -1.10
CA LEU A 147 -3.37 -19.73 -0.46
C LEU A 147 -2.36 -18.71 -0.97
N ILE A 148 -2.26 -18.55 -2.29
CA ILE A 148 -1.32 -17.60 -2.93
C ILE A 148 -1.69 -16.15 -2.58
N LEU A 149 -2.97 -15.79 -2.62
CA LEU A 149 -3.45 -14.44 -2.24
C LEU A 149 -3.24 -14.15 -0.76
N SER A 150 -3.49 -15.13 0.12
CA SER A 150 -3.38 -14.94 1.56
C SER A 150 -1.92 -14.91 1.99
N ILE A 151 -1.18 -16.01 1.81
CA ILE A 151 0.19 -16.14 2.31
C ILE A 151 1.13 -15.27 1.49
N GLY A 152 1.00 -15.29 0.15
CA GLY A 152 1.83 -14.48 -0.74
C GLY A 152 1.61 -12.98 -0.52
N GLY A 153 0.35 -12.54 -0.45
CA GLY A 153 0.02 -11.16 -0.13
C GLY A 153 0.53 -10.73 1.25
N PHE A 154 0.46 -11.62 2.25
CA PHE A 154 0.87 -11.31 3.62
C PHE A 154 2.38 -11.07 3.68
N VAL A 155 3.17 -12.02 3.17
CA VAL A 155 4.63 -11.93 3.16
C VAL A 155 5.09 -10.73 2.33
N HIS A 156 4.49 -10.52 1.16
CA HIS A 156 4.84 -9.39 0.31
C HIS A 156 4.56 -8.04 0.99
N SER A 157 3.40 -7.88 1.63
CA SER A 157 3.04 -6.65 2.36
C SER A 157 4.03 -6.35 3.50
N LEU A 158 4.46 -7.38 4.23
CA LEU A 158 5.48 -7.24 5.28
C LEU A 158 6.80 -6.69 4.74
N ILE A 159 7.26 -7.23 3.61
CA ILE A 159 8.51 -6.81 2.97
C ILE A 159 8.38 -5.37 2.46
N ASP A 160 7.29 -5.06 1.77
CA ASP A 160 7.04 -3.75 1.17
C ASP A 160 7.03 -2.63 2.23
N PHE A 161 6.42 -2.85 3.40
CA PHE A 161 6.41 -1.82 4.43
C PHE A 161 7.79 -1.62 5.08
N ASN A 162 8.60 -2.68 5.21
CA ASN A 162 9.98 -2.52 5.67
C ASN A 162 10.80 -1.69 4.67
N ILE A 163 10.64 -1.93 3.37
CA ILE A 163 11.26 -1.12 2.30
C ILE A 163 10.77 0.33 2.38
N ALA A 164 9.46 0.54 2.50
CA ALA A 164 8.87 1.87 2.61
C ALA A 164 9.39 2.65 3.82
N LEU A 165 9.50 2.00 4.99
CA LEU A 165 10.04 2.63 6.19
C LEU A 165 11.52 2.97 6.03
N PHE A 166 12.31 2.08 5.43
CA PHE A 166 13.71 2.34 5.12
C PHE A 166 13.87 3.56 4.22
N LEU A 167 13.12 3.62 3.11
CA LEU A 167 13.12 4.76 2.18
C LEU A 167 12.65 6.04 2.87
N ALA A 168 11.58 5.99 3.66
CA ALA A 168 11.08 7.14 4.39
C ALA A 168 12.11 7.69 5.39
N ARG A 169 12.88 6.83 6.06
CA ARG A 169 13.98 7.24 6.94
C ARG A 169 15.15 7.84 6.16
N ALA A 170 15.48 7.30 4.99
CA ALA A 170 16.50 7.88 4.12
C ALA A 170 16.09 9.29 3.67
N ILE A 171 14.83 9.47 3.26
CA ILE A 171 14.25 10.79 2.91
C ILE A 171 14.28 11.72 4.13
N ASN A 172 13.95 11.22 5.32
CA ASN A 172 13.92 12.01 6.56
C ASN A 172 15.25 12.71 6.90
N LYS A 173 16.38 12.13 6.48
CA LYS A 173 17.72 12.74 6.67
C LYS A 173 17.90 14.04 5.88
N VAL A 174 17.25 14.16 4.73
CA VAL A 174 17.34 15.33 3.83
C VAL A 174 16.13 16.24 4.03
N TYR A 175 14.95 15.65 4.26
CA TYR A 175 13.69 16.35 4.43
C TYR A 175 12.93 15.81 5.67
N PRO A 176 12.94 16.52 6.81
CA PRO A 176 12.41 16.01 8.06
C PRO A 176 10.89 15.85 8.01
N LEU A 177 10.44 14.61 8.19
CA LEU A 177 9.03 14.23 8.23
C LEU A 177 8.47 14.40 9.64
N ASP A 178 7.29 15.01 9.74
CA ASP A 178 6.63 15.33 11.02
C ASP A 178 6.31 14.07 11.86
N ILE A 179 6.23 12.90 11.23
CA ILE A 179 5.95 11.62 11.90
C ILE A 179 7.14 11.11 12.73
N PHE A 180 8.38 11.41 12.33
CA PHE A 180 9.60 10.95 13.01
C PHE A 180 10.15 11.97 14.02
N LYS A 181 9.49 13.10 14.21
CA LYS A 181 9.99 14.18 15.08
C LYS A 181 10.12 13.80 16.56
N ASP A 182 9.34 12.84 17.02
CA ASP A 182 9.36 12.39 18.41
C ASP A 182 10.54 11.42 18.69
N ASP A 183 11.21 10.91 17.64
CA ASP A 183 12.41 10.07 17.76
C ASP A 183 13.70 10.89 17.93
N LEU A 184 13.68 12.20 17.68
CA LEU A 184 14.85 13.10 17.81
C LEU A 184 15.10 13.60 19.24
N LYS A 185 14.33 13.14 20.22
CA LYS A 185 14.45 13.53 21.64
C LYS A 185 15.12 12.47 22.53
N LYS A 186 15.68 11.41 21.94
CA LYS A 186 16.49 10.40 22.62
C LYS A 186 17.90 10.41 22.06
#